data_AF-A0A2W4K2K7-F1
#
_entry.id   AF-A0A2W4K2K7-F1
#
_cell.length_a   1.000
_cell.length_b   1.000
_cell.length_c   1.000
_cell.angle_alpha   90.00
_cell.angle_beta   90.00
_cell.angle_gamma   90.00
#
_symmetry.space_group_name_H-M   'P 1'
#
loop_
_entity.id
_entity.type
_entity.pdbx_description
1 polymer ?
#
loop_
_entity_poly.entity_id
_entity_poly.type
_entity_poly.pdbx_seq_one_letter_code
_entity_poly.pdbx_strand_id
1 'polypeptide(L)' 'MKAAVIGAGSWGTAISQILADNGAEVKLWVRRKELAERIR' A
#
# COMPACT_ATOMS: atom_id res chain seq x y z
N MET A 1 0.85 7.48 13.14
CA MET A 1 2.12 7.21 12.43
C MET A 1 1.87 7.32 10.93
N LYS A 2 2.84 7.79 10.12
CA LYS A 2 2.72 7.82 8.65
C LYS A 2 3.70 6.82 8.04
N ALA A 3 3.24 6.01 7.08
CA ALA A 3 4.06 5.00 6.42
C ALA A 3 3.88 5.04 4.90
N ALA A 4 4.95 4.83 4.16
CA ALA A 4 4.92 4.63 2.72
C ALA A 4 5.41 3.22 2.39
N VAL A 5 4.64 2.48 1.59
CA VAL A 5 5.00 1.15 1.11
C VAL A 5 5.25 1.23 -0.39
N ILE A 6 6.41 0.76 -0.86
CA ILE A 6 6.81 0.84 -2.26
C ILE A 6 6.61 -0.55 -2.90
N GLY A 7 5.62 -0.63 -3.78
CA GLY A 7 5.28 -1.83 -4.56
C GLY A 7 4.04 -2.56 -4.04
N ALA A 8 3.05 -2.75 -4.92
CA ALA A 8 1.81 -3.50 -4.64
C ALA A 8 1.90 -4.98 -5.07
N GLY A 9 2.99 -5.65 -4.70
CA GLY A 9 3.06 -7.12 -4.74
C GLY A 9 2.39 -7.74 -3.52
N SER A 10 2.31 -9.07 -3.45
CA SER A 10 1.62 -9.78 -2.35
C SER A 10 2.03 -9.30 -0.96
N TRP A 11 3.33 -9.12 -0.72
CA TRP A 11 3.84 -8.63 0.56
C TRP A 11 3.61 -7.14 0.79
N GLY A 12 3.77 -6.30 -0.23
CA GLY A 12 3.57 -4.86 -0.10
C GLY A 12 2.12 -4.55 0.26
N THR A 13 1.16 -5.20 -0.40
CA THR A 13 -0.26 -5.08 -0.08
C THR A 13 -0.58 -5.62 1.31
N ALA A 14 -0.05 -6.79 1.70
CA ALA A 14 -0.29 -7.37 3.02
C ALA A 14 0.24 -6.46 4.15
N ILE A 15 1.46 -5.93 4.00
CA ILE A 15 2.04 -5.00 4.98
C ILE A 15 1.26 -3.69 5.03
N SER A 16 0.86 -3.14 3.89
CA SER A 16 0.01 -1.95 3.85
C SER A 16 -1.30 -2.14 4.61
N GLN A 17 -1.95 -3.31 4.45
CA GLN A 17 -3.17 -3.63 5.18
C GLN A 17 -2.94 -3.71 6.69
N ILE A 18 -1.93 -4.46 7.13
CA ILE A 18 -1.60 -4.61 8.56
C ILE A 18 -1.31 -3.24 9.19
N LEU A 19 -0.55 -2.38 8.51
CA LEU A 19 -0.25 -1.03 9.02
C LEU A 19 -1.50 -0.16 9.12
N ALA A 20 -2.40 -0.24 8.13
CA ALA A 20 -3.67 0.48 8.15
C ALA A 20 -4.60 -0.02 9.28
N ASP A 21 -4.70 -1.34 9.46
CA ASP A 21 -5.48 -1.97 10.54
C ASP A 21 -4.98 -1.54 11.93
N ASN A 22 -3.68 -1.21 12.06
CA ASN A 22 -3.07 -0.68 13.28
C ASN A 22 -3.12 0.86 13.38
N GLY A 23 -3.93 1.53 12.55
CA GLY A 23 -4.18 2.97 12.62
C GLY A 23 -3.07 3.86 12.03
N ALA A 24 -2.18 3.32 11.20
CA ALA A 24 -1.23 4.15 10.47
C ALA A 24 -1.87 4.79 9.23
N GLU A 25 -1.46 6.02 8.91
CA GLU A 25 -1.74 6.64 7.61
C GLU A 25 -0.76 6.04 6.58
N VAL A 26 -1.27 5.13 5.74
CA VAL A 26 -0.45 4.39 4.77
C VAL A 26 -0.64 4.95 3.37
N LYS A 27 0.47 5.20 2.66
CA LYS A 27 0.49 5.42 1.22
C LYS A 27 1.17 4.25 0.52
N LEU A 28 0.41 3.50 -0.29
CA LEU A 28 0.95 2.44 -1.15
C LEU A 28 1.31 3.04 -2.52
N TRP A 29 2.60 3.05 -2.84
CA TRP A 29 3.08 3.48 -4.14
C TRP A 29 3.19 2.30 -5.10
N VAL A 30 2.74 2.50 -6.32
CA VAL A 30 2.80 1.50 -7.40
C VAL A 30 3.39 2.15 -8.64
N ARG A 31 4.35 1.47 -9.28
CA ARG A 31 5.02 2.00 -10.49
C ARG A 31 4.06 2.15 -11.67
N ARG A 32 3.20 1.16 -11.88
CA ARG A 32 2.26 1.11 -13.00
C ARG A 32 0.94 1.77 -12.59
N LYS A 33 0.54 2.81 -13.31
CA LYS A 33 -0.69 3.56 -13.02
C LYS A 33 -1.92 2.67 -13.16
N GLU A 34 -1.97 1.83 -14.18
CA GLU A 34 -3.10 0.93 -14.44
C GLU A 34 -3.30 -0.06 -13.30
N LEU A 35 -2.20 -0.48 -12.65
CA LEU A 35 -2.27 -1.32 -11.46
C LEU A 35 -2.76 -0.52 -10.25
N ALA A 36 -2.29 0.71 -10.07
CA ALA A 36 -2.74 1.58 -8.98
C ALA A 36 -4.25 1.84 -9.04
N GLU A 37 -4.80 2.14 -10.23
CA GLU A 37 -6.23 2.35 -10.42
C GLU A 37 -7.05 1.07 -10.16
N ARG A 38 -6.50 -0.11 -10.46
CA ARG A 38 -7.17 -1.40 -10.20
C ARG A 38 -7.27 -1.78 -8.73
N ILE A 39 -6.39 -1.25 -7.88
CA ILE A 39 -6.28 -1.65 -6.46
C ILE A 39 -6.65 -0.52 -5.49
N ARG A 40 -7.13 0.62 -6.01
CA ARG A 40 -7.59 1.76 -5.23
C ARG A 40 -8.90 1.43 -4.52
#